data_AF-A0A1H3HQG1-F1
#
_entry.id   AF-A0A1H3HQG1-F1
#
_cell.length_a   1.000
_cell.length_b   1.000
_cell.length_c   1.000
_cell.angle_alpha   90.00
_cell.angle_beta   90.00
_cell.angle_gamma   90.00
#
_symmetry.space_group_name_H-M   'P 1'
#
loop_
_entity.id
_entity.type
_entity.pdbx_description
1 polymer ?
#
loop_
_entity_poly.entity_id
_entity_poly.type
_entity_poly.pdbx_seq_one_letter_code
_entity_poly.pdbx_strand_id
1 'polypeptide(L)' 'MHGSGGFRDAGTETEHEAEAEALVEEFLDRDLIDGETGAELRRLLAADRPVEALRTVTKRRRKKR' A
#
# COMPACT_ATOMS: atom_id res chain seq x y z
N MET A 1 -12.61 -19.43 -29.56
CA MET A 1 -11.71 -19.11 -28.43
C MET A 1 -12.38 -18.05 -27.57
N HIS A 2 -13.15 -18.48 -26.57
CA HIS A 2 -13.73 -17.63 -25.54
C HIS A 2 -13.61 -18.42 -24.23
N GLY A 3 -12.83 -17.91 -23.30
CA GLY A 3 -12.66 -18.47 -21.96
C GLY A 3 -12.64 -17.32 -20.98
N SER A 4 -13.84 -16.97 -20.52
CA SER A 4 -14.22 -16.44 -19.19
C SER A 4 -13.10 -15.70 -18.44
N GLY A 5 -13.13 -14.37 -18.36
CA GLY A 5 -14.13 -13.68 -17.54
C GLY A 5 -13.70 -13.78 -16.07
N GLY A 6 -12.84 -12.83 -15.66
CA GLY A 6 -12.18 -12.82 -14.36
C GLY A 6 -13.16 -12.89 -13.19
N PHE A 7 -13.01 -13.94 -12.40
CA PHE A 7 -13.47 -13.97 -11.02
C PHE A 7 -12.48 -13.09 -10.23
N ARG A 8 -12.84 -11.84 -9.94
CA ARG A 8 -12.08 -11.05 -8.95
C ARG A 8 -12.40 -11.68 -7.60
N ASP A 9 -11.46 -12.48 -7.14
CA ASP A 9 -11.50 -13.16 -5.85
C ASP A 9 -11.43 -12.11 -4.73
N ALA A 10 -12.48 -12.02 -3.92
CA ALA A 10 -12.46 -11.21 -2.71
C ALA A 10 -11.33 -11.65 -1.75
N GLY A 11 -10.88 -12.91 -1.84
CA GLY A 11 -9.72 -13.41 -1.09
C GLY A 11 -8.40 -12.74 -1.54
N THR A 12 -8.23 -12.53 -2.85
CA THR A 12 -7.03 -11.91 -3.40
C THR A 12 -6.95 -10.41 -3.08
N GLU A 13 -8.08 -9.72 -2.99
CA GLU A 13 -8.11 -8.31 -2.55
C GLU A 13 -7.64 -8.16 -1.10
N THR A 14 -8.07 -9.03 -0.19
CA THR A 14 -7.60 -9.03 1.21
C THR A 14 -6.14 -9.44 1.36
N GLU A 15 -5.65 -10.38 0.54
CA GLU A 15 -4.22 -10.75 0.52
C GLU A 15 -3.35 -9.58 0.04
N HIS A 16 -3.81 -8.84 -0.96
CA HIS A 16 -3.13 -7.64 -1.44
C HIS A 16 -3.15 -6.49 -0.44
N GLU A 17 -4.20 -6.36 0.36
CA GLU A 17 -4.28 -5.37 1.44
C GLU A 17 -3.27 -5.67 2.56
N ALA A 18 -3.20 -6.94 3.02
CA ALA A 18 -2.24 -7.37 4.03
C ALA A 18 -0.78 -7.24 3.56
N GLU A 19 -0.51 -7.58 2.29
CA GLU A 19 0.82 -7.37 1.69
C GLU A 19 1.18 -5.87 1.63
N ALA A 20 0.23 -5.03 1.23
CA ALA A 20 0.44 -3.58 1.18
C ALA A 20 0.67 -2.98 2.58
N GLU A 21 -0.03 -3.47 3.59
CA GLU A 21 0.15 -3.08 4.99
C GLU A 21 1.56 -3.40 5.47
N ALA A 22 1.99 -4.67 5.33
CA ALA A 22 3.32 -5.11 5.75
C ALA A 22 4.45 -4.32 5.08
N LEU A 23 4.32 -4.01 3.79
CA LEU A 23 5.28 -3.18 3.08
C LEU A 23 5.33 -1.76 3.64
N VAL A 24 4.18 -1.14 3.91
CA VAL A 24 4.10 0.21 4.48
C VAL A 24 4.69 0.25 5.89
N GLU A 25 4.43 -0.78 6.71
CA GLU A 25 5.05 -0.92 8.03
C GLU A 25 6.58 -1.04 7.93
N GLU A 26 7.11 -1.82 6.98
CA GLU A 26 8.56 -1.91 6.75
C GLU A 26 9.15 -0.55 6.37
N PHE A 27 8.45 0.26 5.57
CA PHE A 27 8.89 1.62 5.23
C PHE A 27 8.90 2.55 6.44
N LEU A 28 7.91 2.41 7.35
CA LEU A 28 7.82 3.18 8.58
C LEU A 28 8.91 2.78 9.59
N ASP A 29 9.24 1.49 9.69
CA ASP A 29 10.26 0.96 10.59
C ASP A 29 11.69 1.35 10.16
N ARG A 30 11.95 1.32 8.85
CA ARG A 30 13.27 1.69 8.29
C ARG A 30 13.51 3.20 8.18
N ASP A 31 12.56 4.03 8.63
CA ASP A 31 12.59 5.50 8.57
C ASP A 31 13.01 6.05 7.19
N LEU A 32 12.58 5.38 6.12
CA LEU A 32 12.95 5.72 4.73
C LEU A 32 12.17 6.92 4.18
N ILE A 33 11.38 7.59 5.02
CA ILE A 33 10.41 8.61 4.67
C ILE A 33 10.47 9.75 5.70
N ASP A 34 10.13 10.96 5.28
CA ASP A 34 10.04 12.10 6.20
C ASP A 34 8.89 11.94 7.20
N GLY A 35 9.00 12.59 8.37
CA GLY A 35 8.02 12.47 9.46
C GLY A 35 6.59 12.90 9.09
N GLU A 36 6.43 13.83 8.14
CA GLU A 36 5.12 14.21 7.59
C GLU A 36 4.50 13.05 6.81
N THR A 37 5.26 12.46 5.89
CA THR A 37 4.84 11.27 5.13
C THR A 37 4.57 10.10 6.07
N GLY A 38 5.40 9.89 7.09
CA GLY A 38 5.18 8.84 8.08
C GLY A 38 3.87 9.01 8.86
N ALA A 39 3.49 10.24 9.20
CA ALA A 39 2.21 10.53 9.83
C ALA A 39 1.02 10.28 8.89
N GLU A 40 1.15 10.64 7.61
CA GLU A 40 0.14 10.38 6.58
C GLU A 40 -0.11 8.88 6.39
N LEU A 41 0.95 8.06 6.30
CA LEU A 41 0.82 6.61 6.14
C LEU A 41 0.15 5.95 7.34
N ARG A 42 0.54 6.33 8.56
CA ARG A 42 -0.10 5.82 9.79
C ARG A 42 -1.60 6.13 9.83
N ARG A 43 -2.01 7.31 9.34
CA ARG A 43 -3.45 7.66 9.22
C ARG A 43 -4.17 6.80 8.20
N LEU A 44 -3.53 6.49 7.07
CA LEU A 44 -4.11 5.65 6.02
C LEU A 44 -4.23 4.19 6.49
N LEU A 45 -3.22 3.66 7.19
CA LEU A 45 -3.31 2.33 7.81
C LEU A 45 -4.41 2.26 8.86
N ALA A 46 -4.51 3.25 9.75
CA ALA A 46 -5.58 3.32 10.75
C ALA A 46 -6.99 3.49 10.16
N ALA A 47 -7.10 3.79 8.86
CA ALA A 47 -8.35 3.90 8.12
C ALA A 47 -8.64 2.66 7.25
N ASP A 48 -7.89 1.56 7.43
CA ASP A 48 -7.94 0.34 6.62
C ASP A 48 -7.70 0.61 5.13
N ARG A 49 -6.75 1.50 4.81
CA ARG A 49 -6.36 1.84 3.43
C ARG A 49 -4.89 1.55 3.12
N PRO A 50 -4.43 0.30 3.28
CA PRO A 50 -3.02 -0.05 3.07
C PRO A 50 -2.53 0.13 1.63
N VAL A 51 -3.40 -0.11 0.64
CA VAL A 51 -3.07 0.09 -0.78
C VAL A 51 -2.88 1.59 -1.11
N GLU A 52 -3.68 2.47 -0.53
CA GLU A 52 -3.50 3.92 -0.69
C GLU A 52 -2.20 4.39 -0.04
N ALA A 53 -1.89 3.88 1.15
CA ALA A 53 -0.64 4.16 1.86
C ALA A 53 0.58 3.74 1.01
N LEU A 54 0.58 2.52 0.46
CA LEU A 54 1.67 2.04 -0.41
C LEU A 54 1.81 2.89 -1.68
N ARG A 55 0.69 3.31 -2.29
CA ARG A 55 0.71 4.24 -3.46
C ARG A 55 1.32 5.59 -3.09
N THR A 56 1.09 6.11 -1.89
CA THR A 56 1.68 7.37 -1.42
C THR A 56 3.21 7.28 -1.31
N VAL A 57 3.75 6.20 -0.71
CA VAL A 57 5.21 6.00 -0.59
C VAL A 57 5.86 5.86 -1.97
N THR A 58 5.30 5.01 -2.82
CA THR A 58 5.87 4.72 -4.14
C THR A 58 5.84 5.94 -5.08
N LYS A 59 4.78 6.77 -5.01
CA LYS A 59 4.71 8.04 -5.75
C LYS A 59 5.80 9.03 -5.32
N ARG A 60 6.02 9.20 -4.01
CA ARG A 60 7.07 10.11 -3.51
C ARG A 60 8.47 9.63 -3.89
N ARG A 61 8.73 8.32 -3.84
CA ARG A 61 10.02 7.74 -4.29
C ARG A 61 10.34 8.05 -5.75
N ARG A 62 9.33 8.04 -6.64
CA ARG A 62 9.50 8.39 -8.07
C ARG A 62 9.81 9.88 -8.28
N LYS A 63 9.28 10.78 -7.43
CA LYS A 63 9.49 12.23 -7.55
C LYS A 63 10.89 12.68 -7.08
N LYS A 64 11.59 11.86 -6.30
CA LYS A 64 12.98 12.12 -5.84
C LYS A 64 14.06 11.65 -6.83
N ARG A 65 13.72 10.97 -7.93
CA ARG A 65 14.68 10.57 -8.98
C ARG A 65 14.75 11.59 -10.11
#